data_AF-A0A955FIG0-F1
#
_entry.id   AF-A0A955FIG0-F1
#
_cell.length_a   1.000
_cell.length_b   1.000
_cell.length_c   1.000
_cell.angle_alpha   90.00
_cell.angle_beta   90.00
_cell.angle_gamma   90.00
#
_symmetry.space_group_name_H-M   'P 1'
#
loop_
_entity.id
_entity.type
_entity.pdbx_description
1 polymer ?
#
loop_
_entity_poly.entity_id
_entity_poly.type
_entity_poly.pdbx_seq_one_letter_code
_entity_poly.pdbx_strand_id
1 'polypeptide(L)'
;MDIQFYGANCVRITTKKVTVTVDDNLAKLGAKPVAKADDIVLFTQPTDELPAASLAIDGPGEYEASGVSVQGVAARAHMDEEGKHSATMYK
;
A
#
# COMPACT_ATOMS: atom_id res chain seq x y z
N MET A 1 18.76 -0.88 2.34
CA MET A 1 17.37 -0.75 1.89
C MET A 1 17.32 -1.46 0.55
N ASP A 2 16.33 -2.32 0.36
CA ASP A 2 16.12 -3.07 -0.86
C ASP A 2 14.71 -2.75 -1.39
N ILE A 3 14.59 -2.56 -2.70
CA ILE A 3 13.33 -2.24 -3.35
C ILE A 3 13.13 -3.26 -4.47
N GLN A 4 12.06 -4.04 -4.38
CA GLN A 4 11.73 -5.05 -5.36
C GLN A 4 10.39 -4.73 -6.03
N PHE A 5 10.39 -4.73 -7.36
CA PHE A 5 9.18 -4.57 -8.17
C PHE A 5 8.64 -5.95 -8.57
N TYR A 6 7.34 -6.18 -8.34
CA TYR A 6 6.68 -7.47 -8.61
C TYR A 6 5.70 -7.42 -9.80
N GLY A 7 5.56 -6.25 -10.45
CA GLY A 7 4.62 -6.05 -11.55
C GLY A 7 3.38 -5.25 -11.15
N ALA A 8 2.66 -4.73 -12.15
CA ALA A 8 1.59 -3.76 -11.97
C ALA A 8 2.06 -2.55 -11.14
N ASN A 9 1.45 -2.31 -9.99
CA ASN A 9 1.85 -1.27 -9.04
C ASN A 9 2.58 -1.86 -7.81
N CYS A 10 2.80 -3.18 -7.77
CA CYS A 10 3.28 -3.85 -6.57
C CYS A 10 4.78 -3.65 -6.36
N VAL A 11 5.13 -3.00 -5.25
CA VAL A 11 6.51 -2.73 -4.83
C VAL A 11 6.69 -3.15 -3.37
N ARG A 12 7.74 -3.91 -3.09
CA ARG A 12 8.12 -4.28 -1.72
C ARG A 12 9.41 -3.58 -1.34
N ILE A 13 9.36 -2.78 -0.29
CA ILE A 13 10.46 -1.99 0.25
C ILE A 13 10.90 -2.63 1.55
N THR A 14 12.10 -3.20 1.57
CA THR A 14 12.65 -3.89 2.74
C THR A 14 13.75 -3.05 3.38
N THR A 15 13.60 -2.79 4.68
CA THR A 15 14.64 -2.19 5.53
C THR A 15 15.12 -3.21 6.55
N LYS A 16 16.02 -2.80 7.45
CA LYS A 16 16.47 -3.69 8.54
C LYS A 16 15.38 -3.97 9.58
N LYS A 17 14.37 -3.10 9.70
CA LYS A 17 13.37 -3.14 10.77
C LYS A 17 11.97 -3.51 10.29
N VAL A 18 11.62 -3.08 9.09
CA VAL A 18 10.27 -3.20 8.54
C VAL A 18 10.34 -3.57 7.07
N THR A 19 9.30 -4.24 6.60
CA THR A 19 8.99 -4.36 5.19
C THR A 19 7.67 -3.65 4.90
N VAL A 20 7.65 -2.82 3.87
CA VAL A 20 6.45 -2.16 3.36
C VAL A 20 6.12 -2.74 2.00
N THR A 21 4.90 -3.25 1.82
CA THR A 21 4.40 -3.77 0.54
C THR A 21 3.32 -2.83 0.02
N VAL A 22 3.55 -2.22 -1.13
CA VAL A 22 2.62 -1.27 -1.76
C VAL A 22 1.86 -1.98 -2.87
N ASP A 23 0.55 -1.77 -2.94
CA ASP A 23 -0.37 -2.23 -4.00
C ASP A 23 -0.21 -3.71 -4.38
N ASP A 24 -0.28 -4.62 -3.39
CA ASP A 24 -0.31 -6.06 -3.66
C ASP A 24 -1.69 -6.52 -4.17
N ASN A 25 -2.03 -6.08 -5.37
CA ASN A 25 -3.23 -6.47 -6.11
C ASN A 25 -2.96 -7.62 -7.09
N LEU A 26 -1.82 -8.31 -6.94
CA LEU A 26 -1.33 -9.33 -7.87
C LEU A 26 -2.33 -10.48 -8.08
N ALA A 27 -3.07 -10.87 -7.04
CA ALA A 27 -4.12 -11.88 -7.16
C ALA A 27 -5.22 -11.48 -8.16
N LYS A 28 -5.63 -10.20 -8.17
CA LYS A 28 -6.62 -9.67 -9.12
C LYS A 28 -6.11 -9.69 -10.57
N LEU A 29 -4.80 -9.81 -10.75
CA LEU A 29 -4.11 -9.82 -12.04
C LEU A 29 -3.59 -11.22 -12.43
N GLY A 30 -3.97 -12.27 -11.70
CA GLY A 30 -3.58 -13.65 -11.99
C GLY A 30 -2.17 -14.03 -11.53
N ALA A 31 -1.51 -13.18 -10.74
CA ALA A 31 -0.21 -13.43 -10.13
C ALA A 31 -0.35 -13.78 -8.64
N LYS A 32 0.74 -14.27 -8.02
CA LYS A 32 0.75 -14.62 -6.59
C LYS A 32 0.98 -13.37 -5.74
N PRO A 33 0.18 -13.14 -4.68
CA PRO A 33 0.47 -12.10 -3.69
C PRO A 33 1.83 -12.30 -3.03
N VAL A 34 2.42 -11.20 -2.58
CA VAL A 34 3.77 -11.13 -2.01
C VAL A 34 3.81 -10.53 -0.61
N ALA A 35 2.72 -9.90 -0.17
CA ALA A 35 2.54 -9.40 1.18
C ALA A 35 2.63 -10.55 2.21
N LYS A 36 3.29 -10.26 3.32
CA LYS A 36 3.47 -11.19 4.44
C LYS A 36 2.81 -10.66 5.70
N ALA A 37 2.60 -11.56 6.67
CA ALA A 37 1.94 -11.23 7.93
C ALA A 37 2.68 -10.17 8.76
N ASP A 38 3.99 -10.01 8.58
CA ASP A 38 4.84 -9.02 9.25
C ASP A 38 5.02 -7.71 8.46
N ASP A 39 4.48 -7.62 7.24
CA ASP A 39 4.60 -6.43 6.41
C ASP A 39 3.63 -5.33 6.90
N ILE A 40 3.99 -4.08 6.62
CA ILE A 40 3.02 -2.98 6.50
C ILE A 40 2.55 -2.95 5.05
N VAL A 41 1.25 -3.04 4.81
CA VAL A 41 0.68 -3.06 3.46
C VAL A 41 -0.06 -1.75 3.19
N LEU A 42 0.25 -1.11 2.06
CA LEU A 42 -0.34 0.16 1.66
C LEU A 42 -1.02 0.01 0.30
N PHE A 43 -2.28 0.45 0.19
CA PHE A 43 -3.00 0.53 -1.07
C PHE A 43 -3.26 1.98 -1.45
N THR A 44 -2.90 2.34 -2.69
CA THR A 44 -3.11 3.69 -3.24
C THR A 44 -4.55 3.91 -3.71
N GLN A 45 -5.36 2.86 -3.75
CA GLN A 45 -6.79 2.85 -4.03
C GLN A 45 -7.51 1.98 -2.98
N PRO A 46 -8.76 2.29 -2.62
CA PRO A 46 -9.56 1.41 -1.76
C PRO A 46 -9.62 -0.01 -2.30
N THR A 47 -9.56 -1.00 -1.40
CA THR A 47 -9.63 -2.42 -1.76
C THR A 47 -10.78 -3.10 -1.05
N ASP A 48 -11.42 -4.07 -1.73
CA ASP A 48 -12.53 -4.84 -1.16
C ASP A 48 -12.08 -5.75 -0.01
N GLU A 49 -10.81 -6.14 0.00
CA GLU A 49 -10.23 -7.03 0.99
C GLU A 49 -8.80 -6.57 1.34
N LEU A 50 -8.55 -6.47 2.64
CA LEU A 50 -7.22 -6.20 3.19
C LEU A 50 -6.53 -7.53 3.52
N PRO A 51 -5.25 -7.71 3.16
CA PRO A 51 -4.52 -8.92 3.51
C PRO A 51 -4.25 -8.99 5.02
N ALA A 52 -4.08 -10.20 5.53
CA ALA A 52 -3.59 -10.42 6.89
C ALA A 52 -2.11 -9.98 6.98
N ALA A 53 -1.88 -8.78 7.50
CA ALA A 53 -0.59 -8.14 7.65
C ALA A 53 -0.48 -7.48 9.04
N SER A 54 0.70 -6.96 9.38
CA SER A 54 0.91 -6.29 10.67
C SER A 54 0.11 -4.99 10.76
N LEU A 55 -0.03 -4.31 9.62
CA LEU A 55 -0.89 -3.17 9.39
C LEU A 55 -1.25 -3.16 7.90
N ALA A 56 -2.52 -2.96 7.56
CA ALA A 56 -2.97 -2.81 6.18
C ALA A 56 -3.81 -1.53 6.07
N ILE A 57 -3.45 -0.63 5.15
CA ILE A 57 -4.05 0.69 4.97
C ILE A 57 -4.48 0.85 3.51
N ASP A 58 -5.70 1.32 3.29
CA ASP A 58 -6.26 1.58 1.95
C ASP A 58 -6.90 2.98 1.83
N GLY A 59 -6.58 3.89 2.74
CA GLY A 59 -7.17 5.22 2.81
C GLY A 59 -6.28 6.27 3.46
N PRO A 60 -6.70 7.54 3.38
CA PRO A 60 -5.98 8.66 3.97
C PRO A 60 -6.06 8.63 5.51
N GLY A 61 -4.99 9.09 6.16
CA GLY A 61 -4.87 9.10 7.62
C GLY A 61 -3.43 9.15 8.10
N GLU A 62 -3.26 9.22 9.41
CA GLU A 62 -1.96 9.11 10.06
C GLU A 62 -1.90 7.80 10.83
N TYR A 63 -0.85 7.02 10.57
CA TYR A 63 -0.68 5.70 11.13
C TYR A 63 0.73 5.53 11.66
N GLU A 64 0.88 4.71 12.69
CA GLU A 64 2.18 4.33 13.24
C GLU A 64 2.22 2.82 13.48
N ALA A 65 3.22 2.16 12.91
CA ALA A 65 3.50 0.75 13.17
C ALA A 65 5.00 0.47 13.10
N SER A 66 5.49 -0.39 13.99
CA SER A 66 6.88 -0.86 13.98
C SER A 66 7.93 0.28 14.00
N GLY A 67 7.60 1.42 14.63
CA GLY A 67 8.45 2.61 14.69
C GLY A 67 8.55 3.39 13.37
N VAL A 68 7.59 3.19 12.47
CA VAL A 68 7.44 3.90 11.19
C VAL A 68 6.15 4.70 11.24
N SER A 69 6.26 5.98 10.91
CA SER A 69 5.10 6.84 10.66
C SER A 69 4.73 6.76 9.19
N VAL A 70 3.46 6.53 8.90
CA VAL A 70 2.89 6.51 7.55
C VAL A 70 1.85 7.61 7.47
N GLN A 71 2.01 8.54 6.53
CA GLN A 71 1.03 9.59 6.28
C GLN A 71 0.34 9.38 4.92
N GLY A 72 -0.93 8.98 4.96
CA GLY A 72 -1.81 8.88 3.81
C GLY A 72 -2.54 10.19 3.55
N VAL A 73 -2.35 10.77 2.37
CA VAL A 73 -2.96 12.03 1.94
C VAL A 73 -3.99 11.74 0.85
N ALA A 74 -5.22 12.22 1.04
CA ALA A 74 -6.28 12.10 0.04
C ALA A 74 -5.87 12.81 -1.26
N ALA A 75 -5.91 12.08 -2.36
CA ALA A 75 -5.41 12.53 -3.66
C ALA A 75 -6.44 12.28 -4.75
N ARG A 76 -6.47 13.16 -5.74
CA ARG A 76 -7.30 13.00 -6.92
C ARG A 76 -6.67 11.96 -7.85
N ALA A 77 -7.37 10.89 -8.17
CA ALA A 77 -6.93 9.91 -9.16
C ALA A 77 -6.93 10.52 -10.57
N HIS A 78 -6.19 9.93 -11.52
CA HIS A 78 -6.19 10.43 -12.90
C HIS A 78 -7.54 10.31 -13.62
N MET A 79 -8.40 9.38 -13.16
CA MET A 79 -9.77 9.17 -13.66
C MET A 79 -10.82 9.93 -12.86
N ASP A 80 -10.43 10.60 -11.78
CA ASP A 80 -11.35 11.35 -10.94
C ASP A 80 -11.78 12.64 -11.64
N GLU A 81 -13.07 12.96 -11.50
CA GLU A 81 -13.58 14.30 -11.74
C GLU A 81 -12.94 15.32 -10.80
N GLU A 82 -13.04 16.60 -11.16
CA GLU A 82 -12.54 17.67 -10.30
C GLU A 82 -13.25 17.65 -8.93
N GLY A 83 -12.48 17.83 -7.85
CA GLY A 83 -12.97 17.78 -6.48
C GLY A 83 -13.18 16.37 -5.90
N LYS A 84 -12.92 15.30 -6.65
CA LYS A 84 -12.89 13.92 -6.13
C LYS A 84 -11.47 13.53 -5.70
N HIS A 85 -11.40 12.72 -4.64
CA HIS A 85 -10.16 12.23 -4.05
C HIS A 85 -10.27 10.73 -3.74
N SER A 86 -10.36 9.90 -4.77
CA SER A 86 -10.49 8.45 -4.61
C SER A 86 -9.15 7.73 -4.38
N ALA A 87 -8.02 8.44 -4.53
CA ALA A 87 -6.68 7.90 -4.33
C ALA A 87 -6.07 8.30 -2.98
N THR A 88 -5.06 7.56 -2.56
CA THR A 88 -4.20 7.91 -1.42
C THR A 88 -2.74 7.98 -1.85
N MET A 89 -2.08 9.10 -1.55
CA MET A 89 -0.62 9.23 -1.64
C MET A 89 0.01 9.00 -0.27
N TYR A 90 1.06 8.19 -0.20
CA TYR A 90 1.81 7.94 1.04
C TYR A 90 3.18 8.62 1.01
N LYS A 91 3.64 9.11 2.15
CA LYS A 91 5.00 9.60 2.38
C LYS A 91 5.57 9.13 3.70
#